data_AF-A0A7S4EXN4-F1
#
_entry.id   AF-A0A7S4EXN4-F1
#
_cell.length_a   1.000
_cell.length_b   1.000
_cell.length_c   1.000
_cell.angle_alpha   90.00
_cell.angle_beta   90.00
_cell.angle_gamma   90.00
#
_symmetry.space_group_name_H-M   'P 1'
#
loop_
_entity.id
_entity.type
_entity.pdbx_description
1 polymer ?
#
loop_
_entity_poly.entity_id
_entity_poly.type
_entity_poly.pdbx_seq_one_letter_code
_entity_poly.pdbx_strand_id
1 'polypeptide(L)'
;MPEHTINGDAMCTQFNTLLEVETVFEKTACEIRNTEKFAGPPIRVGVNGFGRIGRQVVRILSMGRHPEMQLRHINSTSSPKYMQYLLLHDTVHGRFGGTCEYDDDALIINGMRISVSLTRNPAEIPWAASGVDYVCESTGGFLSTEDCAGHFEAGAKKVVISAPAKDDTPTIVVGVNDQDYDYETMHVVSCASCTTNGTPRFQHSQHETFLAVALKLLL
;
A
#
# COMPACT_ATOMS: atom_id res chain seq x y z
N MET A 1 7.59 52.47 9.97
CA MET A 1 7.47 51.14 10.62
C MET A 1 7.33 50.10 9.51
N PRO A 2 8.04 48.98 9.61
CA PRO A 2 8.89 48.49 8.52
C PRO A 2 8.25 47.41 7.65
N GLU A 3 8.80 47.29 6.44
CA GLU A 3 8.59 46.24 5.45
C GLU A 3 8.97 44.87 6.02
N HIS A 4 8.08 43.89 5.94
CA HIS A 4 8.41 42.49 6.21
C HIS A 4 8.71 41.78 4.89
N THR A 5 9.99 41.67 4.60
CA THR A 5 10.57 40.73 3.64
C THR A 5 10.21 39.32 4.09
N ILE A 6 9.52 38.57 3.23
CA ILE A 6 9.28 37.14 3.46
C ILE A 6 10.62 36.44 3.20
N ASN A 7 11.31 36.04 4.27
CA ASN A 7 12.54 35.24 4.19
C ASN A 7 12.25 33.94 3.42
N GLY A 8 13.08 33.65 2.43
CA GLY A 8 13.01 32.46 1.57
C GLY A 8 13.35 31.13 2.26
N ASP A 9 13.39 31.09 3.59
CA ASP A 9 13.78 29.91 4.37
C ASP A 9 12.62 28.91 4.56
N ALA A 10 11.36 29.33 4.43
CA ALA A 10 10.21 28.44 4.60
C ALA A 10 10.04 27.42 3.45
N MET A 11 10.63 27.69 2.29
CA MET A 11 10.55 26.81 1.12
C MET A 11 11.62 25.70 1.12
N CYS A 12 12.66 25.85 1.95
CA CYS A 12 13.78 24.90 2.03
C CYS A 12 13.46 23.70 2.95
N THR A 13 12.67 23.90 4.00
CA THR A 13 12.26 22.84 4.94
C THR A 13 11.27 21.82 4.36
N GLN A 14 10.60 22.15 3.25
CA GLN A 14 9.69 21.22 2.56
C GLN A 14 10.41 20.31 1.55
N PHE A 15 11.65 20.64 1.18
CA PHE A 15 12.49 19.79 0.33
C PHE A 15 13.30 18.77 1.14
N ASN A 16 13.59 19.05 2.41
CA ASN A 16 14.36 18.16 3.30
C ASN A 16 13.56 16.99 3.89
N THR A 17 12.23 17.01 3.81
CA THR A 17 11.36 15.99 4.43
C THR A 17 11.15 14.75 3.57
N LEU A 18 11.36 14.84 2.25
CA LEU A 18 11.41 13.66 1.37
C LEU A 18 12.65 12.79 1.67
N LEU A 19 13.76 13.40 2.07
CA LEU A 19 15.01 12.73 2.41
C LEU A 19 14.90 11.91 3.71
N GLU A 20 14.14 12.37 4.71
CA GLU A 20 13.97 11.65 5.99
C GLU A 20 13.01 10.45 5.90
N VAL A 21 12.00 10.52 5.02
CA VAL A 21 11.10 9.40 4.72
C VAL A 21 11.80 8.37 3.84
N GLU A 22 12.56 8.82 2.83
CA GLU A 22 13.49 7.93 2.13
C GLU A 22 14.41 7.22 3.11
N THR A 23 14.82 7.82 4.24
CA THR A 23 15.72 7.14 5.18
C THR A 23 15.07 6.02 6.00
N VAL A 24 13.77 6.04 6.33
CA VAL A 24 13.12 4.91 7.06
C VAL A 24 12.81 3.76 6.12
N PHE A 25 12.37 4.08 4.90
CA PHE A 25 12.20 3.09 3.84
C PHE A 25 13.52 2.54 3.36
N GLU A 26 14.53 3.38 3.15
CA GLU A 26 15.88 2.95 2.86
C GLU A 26 16.46 2.21 4.04
N LYS A 27 16.22 2.56 5.30
CA LYS A 27 16.71 1.75 6.43
C LYS A 27 16.01 0.41 6.51
N THR A 28 14.69 0.33 6.34
CA THR A 28 13.95 -0.94 6.34
C THR A 28 14.29 -1.77 5.11
N ALA A 29 14.34 -1.17 3.93
CA ALA A 29 14.76 -1.81 2.69
C ALA A 29 16.26 -2.12 2.70
N CYS A 30 17.11 -1.37 3.40
CA CYS A 30 18.53 -1.63 3.62
C CYS A 30 18.73 -2.70 4.70
N GLU A 31 17.87 -2.81 5.71
CA GLU A 31 17.82 -3.96 6.62
C GLU A 31 17.38 -5.22 5.88
N ILE A 32 16.40 -5.12 4.97
CA ILE A 32 15.99 -6.19 4.04
C ILE A 32 17.09 -6.49 3.00
N ARG A 33 17.88 -5.50 2.56
CA ARG A 33 19.00 -5.69 1.61
C ARG A 33 20.31 -6.13 2.30
N ASN A 34 20.52 -5.79 3.57
CA ASN A 34 21.68 -6.16 4.39
C ASN A 34 21.46 -7.49 5.11
N THR A 35 20.22 -7.95 5.25
CA THR A 35 19.94 -9.37 5.37
C THR A 35 20.18 -9.96 3.98
N GLU A 36 21.20 -10.79 3.82
CA GLU A 36 21.50 -11.53 2.59
C GLU A 36 20.40 -12.57 2.25
N LYS A 37 19.11 -12.26 2.46
CA LYS A 37 18.03 -13.25 2.57
C LYS A 37 16.74 -12.95 1.78
N PHE A 38 16.67 -11.96 0.90
CA PHE A 38 15.61 -11.97 -0.12
C PHE A 38 16.12 -12.48 -1.48
N ALA A 39 16.46 -13.77 -1.50
CA ALA A 39 16.73 -14.54 -2.72
C ALA A 39 15.45 -15.25 -3.26
N GLY A 40 14.29 -14.91 -2.71
CA GLY A 40 12.99 -15.48 -3.08
C GLY A 40 12.29 -14.74 -4.23
N PRO A 41 11.26 -15.34 -4.83
CA PRO A 41 10.43 -14.64 -5.83
C PRO A 41 9.74 -13.41 -5.23
N PRO A 42 9.44 -12.37 -6.03
CA PRO A 42 8.80 -11.16 -5.55
C PRO A 42 7.42 -11.47 -4.96
N ILE A 43 7.04 -10.71 -3.94
CA ILE A 43 5.75 -10.86 -3.28
C ILE A 43 4.64 -10.38 -4.19
N ARG A 44 3.63 -11.22 -4.35
CA ARG A 44 2.52 -10.97 -5.27
C ARG A 44 1.40 -10.29 -4.51
N VAL A 45 1.22 -9.01 -4.77
CA VAL A 45 0.29 -8.13 -4.06
C VAL A 45 -1.00 -7.94 -4.87
N GLY A 46 -2.13 -8.03 -4.18
CA GLY A 46 -3.43 -7.62 -4.66
C GLY A 46 -3.96 -6.42 -3.88
N VAL A 47 -4.76 -5.58 -4.51
CA VAL A 47 -5.41 -4.44 -3.85
C VAL A 47 -6.91 -4.60 -3.91
N ASN A 48 -7.58 -4.69 -2.77
CA ASN A 48 -9.03 -4.58 -2.67
C ASN A 48 -9.42 -3.14 -2.33
N GLY A 49 -10.16 -2.50 -3.23
CA GLY A 49 -10.58 -1.10 -3.11
C GLY A 49 -9.64 -0.12 -3.80
N PHE A 50 -10.04 0.40 -4.97
CA PHE A 50 -9.28 1.43 -5.69
C PHE A 50 -9.61 2.87 -5.25
N GLY A 51 -9.72 3.04 -3.92
CA GLY A 51 -9.98 4.32 -3.26
C GLY A 51 -8.75 5.21 -3.17
N ARG A 52 -8.76 6.20 -2.26
CA ARG A 52 -7.60 7.09 -2.08
C ARG A 52 -6.33 6.32 -1.70
N ILE A 53 -6.43 5.41 -0.72
CA ILE A 53 -5.27 4.61 -0.26
C ILE A 53 -4.86 3.58 -1.32
N GLY A 54 -5.78 2.74 -1.78
CA GLY A 54 -5.47 1.71 -2.78
C GLY A 54 -4.83 2.27 -4.06
N ARG A 55 -5.26 3.45 -4.54
CA ARG A 55 -4.60 4.11 -5.68
C ARG A 55 -3.16 4.50 -5.40
N GLN A 56 -2.85 5.03 -4.21
CA GLN A 56 -1.49 5.38 -3.86
C GLN A 56 -0.61 4.13 -3.73
N VAL A 57 -1.14 3.04 -3.17
CA VAL A 57 -0.45 1.74 -3.14
C VAL A 57 -0.14 1.27 -4.56
N VAL A 58 -1.11 1.32 -5.48
CA VAL A 58 -0.88 0.96 -6.89
C VAL A 58 0.15 1.87 -7.55
N ARG A 59 0.09 3.20 -7.34
CA ARG A 59 1.09 4.14 -7.88
C ARG A 59 2.49 3.76 -7.42
N ILE A 60 2.68 3.52 -6.14
CA ILE A 60 4.01 3.25 -5.58
C ILE A 60 4.57 1.91 -6.03
N LEU A 61 3.76 0.85 -6.00
CA LEU A 61 4.15 -0.47 -6.53
C LEU A 61 4.49 -0.38 -8.03
N SER A 62 3.80 0.49 -8.78
CA SER A 62 4.04 0.65 -10.22
C SER A 62 5.24 1.52 -10.57
N MET A 63 5.81 2.28 -9.62
CA MET A 63 6.99 3.11 -9.83
C MET A 63 8.31 2.31 -9.83
N GLY A 64 8.27 1.01 -9.51
CA GLY A 64 9.46 0.14 -9.55
C GLY A 64 10.49 0.41 -8.43
N ARG A 65 10.12 1.19 -7.40
CA ARG A 65 10.97 1.46 -6.23
C ARG A 65 11.05 0.26 -5.27
N HIS A 66 10.15 -0.71 -5.42
CA HIS A 66 10.01 -1.91 -4.60
C HIS A 66 10.06 -3.17 -5.47
N PRO A 67 11.23 -3.55 -6.02
CA PRO A 67 11.36 -4.75 -6.85
C PRO A 67 10.97 -6.05 -6.13
N GLU A 68 11.01 -6.05 -4.80
CA GLU A 68 10.55 -7.11 -3.91
C GLU A 68 9.03 -7.32 -3.94
N MET A 69 8.24 -6.34 -4.40
CA MET A 69 6.79 -6.42 -4.48
C MET A 69 6.30 -6.27 -5.92
N GLN A 70 5.35 -7.12 -6.29
CA GLN A 70 4.75 -7.13 -7.61
C GLN A 70 3.23 -7.08 -7.49
N LEU A 71 2.66 -5.97 -7.96
CA LEU A 71 1.21 -5.86 -8.12
C LEU A 71 0.72 -6.86 -9.18
N ARG A 72 -0.32 -7.64 -8.87
CA ARG A 72 -0.90 -8.65 -9.77
C ARG A 72 -2.39 -8.45 -10.06
N HIS A 73 -3.14 -7.96 -9.08
CA HIS A 73 -4.60 -7.84 -9.19
C HIS A 73 -5.14 -6.62 -8.43
N ILE A 74 -6.21 -6.03 -8.96
CA ILE A 74 -6.97 -4.96 -8.30
C ILE A 74 -8.45 -5.33 -8.33
N ASN A 75 -9.10 -5.41 -7.17
CA ASN A 75 -10.56 -5.47 -7.10
C ASN A 75 -11.15 -4.08 -6.79
N SER A 76 -12.16 -3.66 -7.55
CA SER A 76 -12.76 -2.34 -7.41
C SER A 76 -14.21 -2.33 -7.91
N THR A 77 -15.04 -1.42 -7.41
CA THR A 77 -16.37 -1.18 -7.98
C THR A 77 -16.34 -0.27 -9.23
N SER A 78 -15.17 0.27 -9.57
CA SER A 78 -14.97 1.15 -10.73
C SER A 78 -14.49 0.38 -11.96
N SER A 79 -14.93 0.78 -13.15
CA SER A 79 -14.45 0.20 -14.41
C SER A 79 -12.97 0.51 -14.65
N PRO A 80 -12.22 -0.37 -15.36
CA PRO A 80 -10.81 -0.12 -15.71
C PRO A 80 -10.57 1.23 -16.36
N LYS A 81 -11.46 1.65 -17.27
CA LYS A 81 -11.43 2.98 -17.90
C LYS A 81 -11.42 4.12 -16.87
N TYR A 82 -12.28 4.04 -15.85
CA TYR A 82 -12.33 5.07 -14.83
C TYR A 82 -11.13 5.01 -13.88
N MET A 83 -10.68 3.80 -13.54
CA MET A 83 -9.49 3.60 -12.72
C MET A 83 -8.22 4.15 -13.41
N GLN A 84 -8.07 3.96 -14.71
CA GLN A 84 -6.96 4.52 -15.48
C GLN A 84 -6.93 6.05 -15.37
N TYR A 85 -8.06 6.72 -15.53
CA TYR A 85 -8.17 8.16 -15.32
C TYR A 85 -7.77 8.58 -13.89
N LEU A 86 -8.32 7.90 -12.88
CA LEU A 86 -8.04 8.20 -11.46
C LEU A 86 -6.58 7.93 -11.07
N LEU A 87 -5.92 6.98 -11.73
CA LEU A 87 -4.50 6.71 -11.52
C LEU A 87 -3.65 7.85 -12.10
N LEU A 88 -3.95 8.26 -13.33
CA LEU A 88 -3.20 9.30 -14.06
C LEU A 88 -3.39 10.70 -13.46
N HIS A 89 -4.56 10.97 -12.88
CA HIS A 89 -4.96 12.30 -12.41
C HIS A 89 -5.33 12.28 -10.92
N ASP A 90 -4.41 12.73 -10.07
CA ASP A 90 -4.66 12.96 -8.65
C ASP A 90 -4.49 14.45 -8.31
N THR A 91 -5.49 15.02 -7.63
CA THR A 91 -5.49 16.45 -7.28
C THR A 91 -4.46 16.80 -6.22
N VAL A 92 -4.11 15.86 -5.33
CA VAL A 92 -3.20 16.08 -4.20
C VAL A 92 -1.78 15.70 -4.60
N HIS A 93 -1.60 14.53 -5.22
CA HIS A 93 -0.29 13.96 -5.55
C HIS A 93 0.14 14.23 -7.00
N GLY A 94 -0.61 15.04 -7.74
CA GLY A 94 -0.33 15.38 -9.12
C GLY A 94 -0.43 14.19 -10.08
N ARG A 95 0.10 14.38 -11.28
CA ARG A 95 0.04 13.39 -12.36
C ARG A 95 0.89 12.16 -12.03
N PHE A 96 0.42 10.99 -12.44
CA PHE A 96 1.23 9.78 -12.37
C PHE A 96 2.43 9.88 -13.32
N GLY A 97 3.62 9.53 -12.83
CA GLY A 97 4.87 9.61 -13.59
C GLY A 97 5.11 8.46 -14.58
N GLY A 98 4.13 7.59 -14.77
CA GLY A 98 4.19 6.44 -15.68
C GLY A 98 3.06 6.43 -16.69
N THR A 99 2.99 5.37 -17.50
CA THR A 99 1.89 5.14 -18.44
C THR A 99 0.83 4.25 -17.82
N CYS A 100 -0.42 4.47 -18.19
CA CYS A 100 -1.52 3.58 -17.86
C CYS A 100 -2.50 3.51 -19.02
N GLU A 101 -2.66 2.32 -19.57
CA GLU A 101 -3.71 1.95 -20.51
C GLU A 101 -4.71 1.02 -19.79
N TYR A 102 -5.80 0.67 -20.45
CA TYR A 102 -6.80 -0.24 -19.90
C TYR A 102 -7.36 -1.15 -20.98
N ASP A 103 -7.75 -2.34 -20.55
CA ASP A 103 -8.61 -3.28 -21.29
C ASP A 103 -9.92 -3.46 -20.51
N ASP A 104 -10.78 -4.38 -20.95
CA ASP A 104 -12.06 -4.67 -20.30
C ASP A 104 -11.91 -5.24 -18.88
N ASP A 105 -10.82 -5.98 -18.62
CA ASP A 105 -10.56 -6.70 -17.37
C ASP A 105 -9.17 -6.40 -16.77
N ALA A 106 -8.49 -5.34 -17.22
CA ALA A 106 -7.13 -5.06 -16.78
C ALA A 106 -6.74 -3.57 -16.89
N LEU A 107 -5.73 -3.20 -16.11
CA LEU A 107 -4.91 -2.00 -16.33
C LEU A 107 -3.56 -2.43 -16.88
N ILE A 108 -3.03 -1.71 -17.85
CA ILE A 108 -1.67 -1.91 -18.36
C ILE A 108 -0.83 -0.74 -17.88
N ILE A 109 -0.10 -0.93 -16.78
CA ILE A 109 0.66 0.13 -16.11
C ILE A 109 2.13 -0.07 -16.43
N ASN A 110 2.78 0.91 -17.06
CA ASN A 110 4.18 0.80 -17.49
C ASN A 110 4.46 -0.48 -18.31
N GLY A 111 3.51 -0.89 -19.15
CA GLY A 111 3.59 -2.13 -19.95
C GLY A 111 3.27 -3.43 -19.20
N MET A 112 3.03 -3.39 -17.89
CA MET A 112 2.64 -4.55 -17.10
C MET A 112 1.12 -4.68 -17.02
N ARG A 113 0.59 -5.85 -17.42
CA ARG A 113 -0.83 -6.16 -17.29
C ARG A 113 -1.17 -6.52 -15.84
N ILE A 114 -2.03 -5.71 -15.22
CA ILE A 114 -2.60 -5.91 -13.89
C ILE A 114 -4.08 -6.26 -14.06
N SER A 115 -4.45 -7.48 -13.69
CA SER A 115 -5.84 -7.94 -13.79
C SER A 115 -6.77 -7.19 -12.84
N VAL A 116 -8.03 -7.03 -13.24
CA VAL A 116 -9.06 -6.29 -12.50
C VAL A 116 -10.31 -7.14 -12.35
N SER A 117 -10.88 -7.17 -11.14
CA SER A 117 -12.23 -7.68 -10.90
C SER A 117 -13.14 -6.60 -10.31
N LEU A 118 -14.46 -6.82 -10.48
CA LEU A 118 -15.50 -5.92 -10.00
C LEU A 118 -16.51 -6.63 -9.10
N THR A 119 -16.04 -7.40 -8.12
CA THR A 119 -16.93 -8.06 -7.15
C THR A 119 -16.97 -7.32 -5.82
N ARG A 120 -18.11 -7.42 -5.14
CA ARG A 120 -18.29 -6.95 -3.76
C ARG A 120 -18.06 -8.04 -2.73
N ASN A 121 -18.08 -9.30 -3.16
CA ASN A 121 -17.86 -10.44 -2.29
C ASN A 121 -16.36 -10.79 -2.28
N PRO A 122 -15.66 -10.67 -1.15
CA PRO A 122 -14.21 -10.93 -1.10
C PRO A 122 -13.83 -12.37 -1.46
N ALA A 123 -14.73 -13.34 -1.26
CA ALA A 123 -14.55 -14.75 -1.60
C ALA A 123 -14.62 -15.04 -3.11
N GLU A 124 -15.16 -14.12 -3.91
CA GLU A 124 -15.24 -14.25 -5.37
C GLU A 124 -14.07 -13.56 -6.09
N ILE A 125 -13.22 -12.84 -5.37
CA ILE A 125 -12.09 -12.14 -5.97
C ILE A 125 -11.06 -13.21 -6.40
N PRO A 126 -10.53 -13.18 -7.63
CA PRO A 126 -9.70 -14.27 -8.15
C PRO A 126 -8.24 -14.23 -7.63
N TRP A 127 -8.00 -14.15 -6.31
CA TRP A 127 -6.64 -14.01 -5.74
C TRP A 127 -5.74 -15.17 -6.17
N ALA A 128 -6.16 -16.42 -5.98
CA ALA A 128 -5.39 -17.59 -6.37
C ALA A 128 -5.08 -17.62 -7.87
N ALA A 129 -6.09 -17.34 -8.71
CA ALA A 129 -5.95 -17.37 -10.18
C ALA A 129 -5.05 -16.24 -10.70
N SER A 130 -5.08 -15.07 -10.06
CA SER A 130 -4.18 -13.95 -10.36
C SER A 130 -2.82 -14.08 -9.67
N GLY A 131 -2.61 -15.13 -8.86
CA GLY A 131 -1.37 -15.41 -8.16
C GLY A 131 -1.07 -14.45 -7.02
N VAL A 132 -2.07 -13.81 -6.41
CA VAL A 132 -1.91 -12.92 -5.25
C VAL A 132 -1.70 -13.73 -3.98
N ASP A 133 -0.70 -13.35 -3.18
CA ASP A 133 -0.46 -13.90 -1.85
C ASP A 133 -0.87 -12.89 -0.75
N TYR A 134 -0.66 -11.60 -0.96
CA TYR A 134 -0.89 -10.55 0.05
C TYR A 134 -1.92 -9.55 -0.46
N VAL A 135 -2.92 -9.26 0.36
CA VAL A 135 -4.00 -8.32 0.01
C VAL A 135 -3.86 -7.02 0.81
N CYS A 136 -3.84 -5.91 0.09
CA CYS A 136 -4.15 -4.59 0.63
C CYS A 136 -5.67 -4.45 0.73
N GLU A 137 -6.21 -4.54 1.94
CA GLU A 137 -7.62 -4.30 2.18
C GLU A 137 -7.84 -2.81 2.47
N SER A 138 -8.30 -2.09 1.44
CA SER A 138 -8.43 -0.63 1.46
C SER A 138 -9.82 -0.14 1.05
N THR A 139 -10.83 -1.01 1.11
CA THR A 139 -12.23 -0.64 0.90
C THR A 139 -12.80 0.13 2.10
N GLY A 140 -12.28 -0.13 3.31
CA GLY A 140 -12.86 0.35 4.57
C GLY A 140 -14.12 -0.40 5.01
N GLY A 141 -14.54 -1.44 4.26
CA GLY A 141 -15.69 -2.28 4.59
C GLY A 141 -15.33 -3.48 5.46
N PHE A 142 -14.18 -4.10 5.21
CA PHE A 142 -13.71 -5.30 5.92
C PHE A 142 -12.65 -4.89 6.94
N LEU A 143 -13.04 -4.79 8.21
CA LEU A 143 -12.22 -4.17 9.27
C LEU A 143 -12.02 -5.08 10.48
N SER A 144 -12.26 -6.37 10.33
CA SER A 144 -12.04 -7.40 11.36
C SER A 144 -11.42 -8.63 10.74
N THR A 145 -10.85 -9.50 11.56
CA THR A 145 -10.28 -10.77 11.07
C THR A 145 -11.38 -11.64 10.43
N GLU A 146 -12.59 -11.62 10.99
CA GLU A 146 -13.76 -12.33 10.46
C GLU A 146 -14.20 -11.76 9.11
N ASP A 147 -14.29 -10.43 8.98
CA ASP A 147 -14.65 -9.78 7.70
C ASP A 147 -13.67 -10.14 6.57
N CYS A 148 -12.41 -10.39 6.90
CA CYS A 148 -11.36 -10.74 5.94
C CYS A 148 -11.38 -12.22 5.52
N ALA A 149 -12.21 -13.08 6.12
CA ALA A 149 -12.26 -14.52 5.85
C ALA A 149 -12.38 -14.85 4.35
N GLY A 150 -13.23 -14.11 3.62
CA GLY A 150 -13.42 -14.32 2.19
C GLY A 150 -12.15 -14.15 1.36
N HIS A 151 -11.20 -13.29 1.75
CA HIS A 151 -9.92 -13.17 1.04
C HIS A 151 -9.10 -14.46 1.10
N PHE A 152 -9.13 -15.15 2.25
CA PHE A 152 -8.43 -16.42 2.42
C PHE A 152 -9.12 -17.55 1.66
N GLU A 153 -10.45 -17.57 1.63
CA GLU A 153 -11.23 -18.51 0.80
C GLU A 153 -10.91 -18.36 -0.69
N ALA A 154 -10.71 -17.12 -1.14
CA ALA A 154 -10.28 -16.79 -2.50
C ALA A 154 -8.79 -17.07 -2.78
N GLY A 155 -8.02 -17.47 -1.77
CA GLY A 155 -6.65 -17.97 -1.89
C GLY A 155 -5.54 -16.98 -1.53
N ALA A 156 -5.86 -15.84 -0.91
CA ALA A 156 -4.84 -15.00 -0.29
C ALA A 156 -4.24 -15.70 0.95
N LYS A 157 -2.98 -15.38 1.27
CA LYS A 157 -2.26 -15.91 2.44
C LYS A 157 -2.22 -14.93 3.61
N LYS A 158 -2.24 -13.64 3.30
CA LYS A 158 -2.14 -12.55 4.27
C LYS A 158 -3.02 -11.37 3.84
N VAL A 159 -3.62 -10.70 4.81
CA VAL A 159 -4.46 -9.51 4.58
C VAL A 159 -3.98 -8.38 5.48
N VAL A 160 -3.91 -7.19 4.89
CA VAL A 160 -3.41 -5.98 5.54
C VAL A 160 -4.47 -4.90 5.41
N ILE A 161 -5.11 -4.58 6.52
CA ILE A 161 -6.21 -3.62 6.60
C ILE A 161 -5.61 -2.21 6.66
N SER A 162 -5.99 -1.34 5.72
CA SER A 162 -5.46 0.02 5.63
C SER A 162 -6.14 1.03 6.59
N ALA A 163 -6.79 0.53 7.63
CA ALA A 163 -7.59 1.29 8.58
C ALA A 163 -7.60 0.58 9.94
N PRO A 164 -7.98 1.27 11.04
CA PRO A 164 -8.12 0.64 12.35
C PRO A 164 -9.07 -0.55 12.30
N ALA A 165 -8.66 -1.65 12.92
CA ALA A 165 -9.53 -2.80 13.11
C ALA A 165 -10.69 -2.46 14.07
N LYS A 166 -11.79 -3.20 13.95
CA LYS A 166 -12.98 -3.10 14.81
C LYS A 166 -13.02 -4.16 15.92
N ASP A 167 -12.08 -5.09 15.91
CA ASP A 167 -11.93 -6.21 16.83
C ASP A 167 -10.49 -6.24 17.39
N ASP A 168 -10.09 -7.38 17.95
CA ASP A 168 -8.75 -7.60 18.51
C ASP A 168 -7.69 -7.94 17.44
N THR A 169 -7.94 -7.63 16.16
CA THR A 169 -6.94 -7.82 15.09
C THR A 169 -5.67 -7.04 15.42
N PRO A 170 -4.48 -7.69 15.36
CA PRO A 170 -3.21 -7.03 15.68
C PRO A 170 -3.01 -5.76 14.84
N THR A 171 -2.68 -4.66 15.51
CA THR A 171 -2.39 -3.38 14.85
C THR A 171 -0.90 -3.13 14.88
N ILE A 172 -0.31 -2.96 13.70
CA ILE A 172 1.12 -2.74 13.51
C ILE A 172 1.35 -1.31 13.00
N VAL A 173 2.21 -0.59 13.72
CA VAL A 173 2.70 0.74 13.37
C VAL A 173 4.21 0.65 13.22
N VAL A 174 4.67 0.91 12.00
CA VAL A 174 6.10 0.85 11.66
C VAL A 174 6.87 1.91 12.46
N GLY A 175 7.97 1.48 13.07
CA GLY A 175 8.82 2.30 13.93
C GLY A 175 8.36 2.34 15.39
N VAL A 176 7.28 1.64 15.75
CA VAL A 176 6.71 1.65 17.11
C VAL A 176 6.60 0.24 17.68
N ASN A 177 5.85 -0.63 17.01
CA ASN A 177 5.57 -1.99 17.48
C ASN A 177 5.68 -3.03 16.37
N ASP A 178 6.38 -2.70 15.29
CA ASP A 178 6.59 -3.58 14.14
C ASP A 178 7.47 -4.79 14.42
N GLN A 179 8.32 -4.73 15.45
CA GLN A 179 9.05 -5.89 15.94
C GLN A 179 8.15 -6.93 16.63
N ASP A 180 6.91 -6.57 16.98
CA ASP A 180 5.96 -7.47 17.63
C ASP A 180 5.16 -8.29 16.60
N TYR A 181 5.37 -8.04 15.31
CA TYR A 181 4.73 -8.80 14.24
C TYR A 181 5.25 -10.25 14.21
N ASP A 182 4.32 -11.20 14.22
CA ASP A 182 4.61 -12.62 14.08
C ASP A 182 4.07 -13.13 12.74
N TYR A 183 4.98 -13.49 11.84
CA TYR A 183 4.65 -14.01 10.53
C TYR A 183 3.83 -15.31 10.58
N GLU A 184 4.03 -16.18 11.56
CA GLU A 184 3.36 -17.47 11.60
C GLU A 184 1.92 -17.35 12.09
N THR A 185 1.63 -16.38 12.96
CA THR A 185 0.32 -16.28 13.62
C THR A 185 -0.52 -15.10 13.15
N MET A 186 0.10 -13.98 12.77
CA MET A 186 -0.62 -12.76 12.36
C MET A 186 -0.93 -12.79 10.86
N HIS A 187 -2.02 -13.47 10.49
CA HIS A 187 -2.47 -13.54 9.10
C HIS A 187 -3.26 -12.32 8.62
N VAL A 188 -3.92 -11.63 9.55
CA VAL A 188 -4.59 -10.35 9.34
C VAL A 188 -3.95 -9.33 10.27
N VAL A 189 -3.57 -8.17 9.72
CA VAL A 189 -3.05 -7.05 10.51
C VAL A 189 -3.70 -5.75 10.08
N SER A 190 -3.83 -4.81 11.01
CA SER A 190 -4.24 -3.43 10.74
C SER A 190 -3.04 -2.50 10.71
N CYS A 191 -2.98 -1.60 9.73
CA CYS A 191 -2.00 -0.52 9.65
C CYS A 191 -2.40 0.74 10.43
N ALA A 192 -3.31 0.62 11.40
CA ALA A 192 -3.86 1.73 12.18
C ALA A 192 -4.49 2.85 11.32
N SER A 193 -4.61 4.06 11.91
CA SER A 193 -5.13 5.26 11.25
C SER A 193 -4.03 6.21 10.79
N CYS A 194 -4.35 7.13 9.87
CA CYS A 194 -3.46 8.22 9.47
C CYS A 194 -3.03 9.11 10.65
N THR A 195 -3.91 9.31 11.63
CA THR A 195 -3.60 10.08 12.84
C THR A 195 -2.61 9.34 13.73
N THR A 196 -2.72 8.02 13.83
CA THR A 196 -1.78 7.17 14.58
C THR A 196 -0.39 7.23 13.96
N ASN A 197 -0.32 7.10 12.63
CA ASN A 197 0.93 7.11 11.86
C ASN A 197 1.50 8.52 11.61
N GLY A 198 0.74 9.57 11.89
CA GLY A 198 1.13 10.98 11.71
C GLY A 198 1.38 11.73 13.03
N THR A 199 1.52 11.01 14.15
CA THR A 199 1.89 11.64 15.42
C THR A 199 3.31 12.23 15.34
N PRO A 200 3.66 13.30 16.08
CA PRO A 200 4.93 14.02 15.90
C PRO A 200 6.22 13.19 16.02
N ARG A 201 6.13 11.95 16.51
CA ARG A 201 7.26 11.02 16.58
C ARG A 201 7.52 10.27 15.27
N PHE A 202 6.53 10.18 14.38
CA PHE A 202 6.57 9.41 13.14
C PHE A 202 5.65 10.10 12.12
N GLN A 203 6.20 10.64 11.03
CA GLN A 203 5.42 11.33 10.00
C GLN A 203 5.36 10.46 8.75
N HIS A 204 4.56 9.39 8.80
CA HIS A 204 4.35 8.52 7.66
C HIS A 204 2.93 8.65 7.13
N SER A 205 2.79 8.78 5.81
CA SER A 205 1.46 8.68 5.18
C SER A 205 0.93 7.25 5.30
N GLN A 206 -0.39 7.06 5.21
CA GLN A 206 -0.98 5.71 5.38
C GLN A 206 -0.57 4.71 4.31
N HIS A 207 -0.35 5.15 3.07
CA HIS A 207 0.08 4.26 2.00
C HIS A 207 1.56 3.87 2.16
N GLU A 208 2.38 4.79 2.67
CA GLU A 208 3.74 4.48 3.09
C GLU A 208 3.72 3.50 4.26
N THR A 209 2.94 3.77 5.31
CA THR A 209 2.84 2.84 6.45
C THR A 209 2.36 1.48 5.98
N PHE A 210 1.37 1.42 5.08
CA PHE A 210 0.94 0.18 4.46
C PHE A 210 2.10 -0.55 3.79
N LEU A 211 2.89 0.13 2.96
CA LEU A 211 4.03 -0.49 2.27
C LEU A 211 5.12 -0.92 3.24
N ALA A 212 5.42 -0.12 4.26
CA ALA A 212 6.41 -0.45 5.27
C ALA A 212 5.97 -1.61 6.17
N VAL A 213 4.69 -1.66 6.54
CA VAL A 213 4.09 -2.81 7.21
C VAL A 213 4.18 -4.01 6.27
N ALA A 214 3.66 -3.89 5.04
CA ALA A 214 3.68 -4.96 4.04
C ALA A 214 5.10 -5.46 3.72
N LEU A 215 6.12 -4.60 3.77
CA LEU A 215 7.53 -4.93 3.62
C LEU A 215 8.09 -5.69 4.84
N LYS A 216 7.61 -5.37 6.04
CA LYS A 216 7.96 -6.09 7.27
C LYS A 216 7.17 -7.39 7.45
N LEU A 217 6.00 -7.55 6.80
CA LEU A 217 5.35 -8.86 6.66
C LEU A 217 6.19 -9.87 5.86
N LEU A 218 7.35 -9.46 5.35
CA LEU A 218 8.26 -10.26 4.53
C LEU A 218 9.47 -10.80 5.31
N LEU A 219 9.75 -10.24 6.49
CA LEU A 219 10.82 -10.69 7.39
C LEU A 219 10.26 -11.69 8.42
#